data_AF-A0A0G1PXB5-F1
#
_entry.id   AF-A0A0G1PXB5-F1
#
_cell.length_a   1.000
_cell.length_b   1.000
_cell.length_c   1.000
_cell.angle_alpha   90.00
_cell.angle_beta   90.00
_cell.angle_gamma   90.00
#
_symmetry.space_group_name_H-M   'P 1'
#
loop_
_entity.id
_entity.type
_entity.pdbx_description
1 polymer ?
#
loop_
_entity_poly.entity_id
_entity_poly.type
_entity_poly.pdbx_seq_one_letter_code
_entity_poly.pdbx_strand_id
1 'polypeptide(L)' 'MVRLSGFHWLILPAAMLISALFIPFLFKHRFIAGKTIGSALRRARKCEKSGIVASIDHLGEDIKSVEQVAVEIEEYKRTA' A
#
# COMPACT_ATOMS: atom_id res chain seq x y z
N MET A 1 -12.53 -43.76 -6.63
CA MET A 1 -12.00 -42.86 -7.68
C MET A 1 -13.08 -41.82 -8.00
N VAL A 2 -13.01 -40.63 -7.38
CA VAL A 2 -14.08 -39.62 -7.51
C VAL A 2 -13.85 -38.83 -8.81
N ARG A 3 -14.78 -38.95 -9.75
CA ARG A 3 -14.76 -38.23 -11.02
C ARG A 3 -15.33 -36.82 -10.77
N LEU A 4 -14.45 -35.86 -10.51
CA LEU A 4 -14.85 -34.46 -10.37
C LEU A 4 -15.42 -33.97 -11.71
N SER A 5 -16.71 -33.62 -11.72
CA SER A 5 -17.40 -33.04 -12.86
C SER A 5 -16.73 -31.72 -13.29
N GLY A 6 -16.71 -31.43 -14.59
CA GLY A 6 -16.00 -30.30 -15.20
C GLY A 6 -16.33 -28.91 -14.62
N PHE A 7 -17.42 -28.79 -13.85
CA PHE A 7 -17.79 -27.56 -13.15
C PHE A 7 -16.81 -27.18 -12.02
N HIS A 8 -16.18 -28.16 -11.35
CA HIS A 8 -15.20 -27.89 -10.28
C HIS A 8 -13.89 -27.28 -10.78
N TRP A 9 -13.54 -27.52 -12.05
CA TRP A 9 -12.33 -26.99 -12.67
C TRP A 9 -12.38 -25.48 -12.92
N LEU A 10 -13.57 -24.87 -12.91
CA LEU A 10 -13.76 -23.42 -13.05
C LEU A 10 -13.86 -22.70 -11.71
N ILE A 11 -14.28 -23.39 -10.64
CA ILE A 11 -14.47 -22.80 -9.31
C ILE A 11 -13.13 -22.40 -8.68
N LEU A 12 -12.13 -23.28 -8.76
CA LEU A 12 -10.80 -23.02 -8.20
C LEU A 12 -10.10 -21.81 -8.86
N PRO A 13 -10.00 -21.72 -10.19
CA PRO A 13 -9.44 -20.55 -10.87
C PRO A 13 -10.23 -19.26 -10.58
N ALA A 14 -11.56 -19.33 -10.56
CA ALA A 14 -12.39 -18.16 -10.24
C ALA A 14 -12.16 -17.68 -8.80
N ALA A 15 -12.10 -18.59 -7.83
CA ALA A 15 -11.80 -18.26 -6.44
C ALA A 15 -10.40 -17.67 -6.25
N MET A 16 -9.40 -18.18 -6.98
CA MET A 16 -8.04 -17.62 -6.98
C MET A 16 -8.02 -16.21 -7.58
N LEU A 17 -8.72 -15.98 -8.69
CA LEU A 17 -8.81 -14.67 -9.33
C LEU A 17 -9.49 -13.65 -8.41
N ILE A 18 -10.61 -14.02 -7.79
CA ILE A 18 -11.32 -13.17 -6.82
C ILE A 18 -10.39 -12.82 -5.65
N SER A 19 -9.67 -13.81 -5.11
CA SER A 19 -8.75 -13.59 -4.01
C SER A 19 -7.61 -12.64 -4.39
N ALA A 20 -7.01 -12.82 -5.58
CA ALA A 20 -5.94 -11.97 -6.09
C ALA A 20 -6.38 -10.51 -6.28
N LEU A 21 -7.65 -10.28 -6.63
CA LEU A 21 -8.20 -8.93 -6.79
C LEU A 21 -8.63 -8.30 -5.45
N PHE A 22 -9.15 -9.11 -4.52
CA PHE A 22 -9.74 -8.63 -3.28
C PHE A 22 -8.72 -8.38 -2.16
N ILE A 23 -7.66 -9.19 -2.08
CA ILE A 23 -6.61 -9.07 -1.06
C ILE A 23 -5.89 -7.70 -1.14
N PRO A 24 -5.44 -7.22 -2.31
CA PRO A 24 -4.82 -5.90 -2.43
C PRO A 24 -5.77 -4.76 -2.06
N PHE A 25 -7.06 -4.91 -2.39
CA PHE A 25 -8.09 -3.92 -2.08
C PHE A 25 -8.29 -3.77 -0.57
N LEU A 26 -8.36 -4.88 0.17
CA LEU A 26 -8.51 -4.88 1.64
C LEU A 26 -7.32 -4.22 2.35
N PHE A 27 -6.13 -4.27 1.75
CA PHE A 27 -4.89 -3.87 2.43
C PHE A 27 -4.26 -2.57 1.94
N LYS A 28 -4.81 -1.97 0.89
CA LYS A 28 -4.31 -0.72 0.29
C LYS A 28 -4.07 0.41 1.29
N HIS A 29 -4.85 0.49 2.37
CA HIS A 29 -4.71 1.49 3.42
C HIS A 29 -4.30 0.93 4.78
N ARG A 30 -4.04 -0.38 4.86
CA ARG A 30 -3.55 -1.02 6.09
C ARG A 30 -2.04 -0.89 6.21
N PHE A 31 -1.33 -0.94 5.08
CA PHE A 31 0.13 -0.91 5.05
C PHE A 31 0.71 0.44 4.60
N ILE A 32 -0.02 1.20 3.78
CA ILE A 32 0.44 2.50 3.26
C ILE A 32 -0.55 3.58 3.67
N ALA A 33 -0.07 4.59 4.40
CA ALA A 33 -0.88 5.70 4.88
C ALA A 33 -1.45 6.56 3.72
N GLY A 34 -0.71 6.70 2.62
CA GLY A 34 -1.26 7.22 1.39
C GLY A 34 -0.20 7.36 0.28
N LYS A 35 -0.64 7.85 -0.88
CA LYS A 35 0.22 7.95 -2.08
C LYS A 35 1.21 9.11 -2.05
N THR A 36 1.00 10.08 -1.16
CA THR A 36 1.85 11.27 -1.02
C THR A 36 2.18 11.50 0.44
N ILE A 37 3.31 12.16 0.72
CA ILE A 37 3.71 12.46 2.10
C ILE A 37 2.63 13.29 2.81
N GLY A 38 2.04 14.29 2.13
CA GLY A 38 0.96 15.09 2.69
C GLY A 38 -0.28 14.28 3.09
N SER A 39 -0.58 13.19 2.37
CA SER A 39 -1.67 12.28 2.74
C SER A 39 -1.34 11.40 3.96
N ALA A 40 -0.08 10.99 4.09
CA ALA A 40 0.43 10.27 5.26
C ALA A 40 0.42 11.17 6.51
N LEU A 41 0.88 12.42 6.39
CA LEU A 41 0.91 13.39 7.49
C LEU A 41 -0.48 13.70 8.04
N ARG A 42 -1.49 13.85 7.17
CA ARG A 42 -2.88 14.04 7.60
C ARG A 42 -3.41 12.86 8.43
N ARG A 43 -2.95 11.64 8.16
CA ARG A 43 -3.34 10.46 8.94
C ARG A 43 -2.54 10.35 10.23
N ALA A 44 -1.24 10.62 10.20
CA ALA A 44 -0.39 10.70 11.39
C ALA A 44 -0.98 11.67 12.43
N ARG A 45 -1.41 12.87 12.00
CA ARG A 45 -2.09 13.85 12.87
C ARG A 45 -3.41 13.35 13.48
N LYS A 46 -4.12 12.42 12.81
CA LYS A 46 -5.31 11.79 13.39
C LYS A 46 -4.94 10.78 14.47
N CYS A 47 -3.86 10.03 14.27
CA CYS A 47 -3.29 9.13 15.28
C CYS A 47 -2.80 9.90 16.51
N GLU A 48 -2.12 11.03 16.31
CA GLU A 48 -1.66 11.91 17.40
C GLU A 48 -2.83 12.41 18.26
N LYS A 49 -3.94 12.81 17.63
CA LYS A 49 -5.15 13.21 18.36
C LYS A 49 -5.76 12.10 19.21
N SER A 50 -5.47 10.84 18.88
CA SER A 50 -5.84 9.67 19.68
C SER A 50 -4.75 9.22 20.67
N GLY A 51 -3.69 10.02 20.86
CA GLY A 51 -2.58 9.69 21.76
C GLY A 51 -1.57 8.70 21.18
N ILE A 52 -1.63 8.43 19.88
CA ILE A 52 -0.70 7.53 19.19
C ILE A 52 0.36 8.36 18.48
N VAL A 53 1.62 8.20 18.88
CA VAL A 53 2.76 8.77 18.15
C VAL A 53 2.99 7.97 16.88
N ALA A 54 3.15 8.65 15.76
CA ALA A 54 3.39 8.02 14.46
C ALA A 54 4.67 8.57 13.84
N SER A 55 5.52 7.68 13.32
CA SER A 55 6.61 8.02 12.42
C SER A 55 6.17 7.82 10.97
N ILE A 56 6.63 8.69 10.07
CA ILE A 56 6.39 8.56 8.64
C ILE A 56 7.63 7.95 8.00
N ASP A 57 7.46 6.78 7.40
CA ASP A 57 8.44 6.15 6.53
C ASP A 57 8.04 6.41 5.07
N HIS A 58 8.81 7.25 4.38
CA HIS A 58 8.60 7.51 2.97
C HIS A 58 9.43 6.52 2.17
N LEU A 59 8.72 5.54 1.61
CA LEU A 59 9.26 4.31 1.03
C LEU A 59 10.19 4.52 -0.17
N GLY A 60 10.29 5.75 -0.67
CA GLY A 60 11.11 6.13 -1.82
C GLY A 60 10.64 5.50 -3.11
N GLU A 61 11.07 6.08 -4.22
CA GLU A 61 11.09 5.35 -5.50
C GLU A 61 12.47 4.75 -5.75
N ASP A 62 12.58 3.88 -6.76
CA ASP A 62 13.83 3.23 -7.16
C ASP A 62 14.80 4.24 -7.79
N ILE A 63 15.36 5.12 -6.96
CA ILE A 63 16.23 6.23 -7.36
C ILE A 63 17.47 5.68 -8.07
N LYS A 64 17.67 6.08 -9.33
CA LYS A 64 18.81 5.68 -10.18
C LYS A 64 19.76 6.83 -10.52
N SER A 65 19.45 8.07 -10.13
CA SER A 65 20.28 9.24 -10.46
C SER A 65 20.36 10.26 -9.32
N VAL A 66 21.39 11.10 -9.35
CA VAL A 66 21.61 12.15 -8.35
C VAL A 66 20.53 13.23 -8.42
N GLU A 67 20.04 13.52 -9.62
CA GLU A 67 18.97 14.49 -9.85
C GLU A 67 17.66 14.03 -9.21
N GLN A 68 17.37 12.72 -9.27
CA GLN A 68 16.20 12.12 -8.60
C GLN A 68 16.31 12.21 -7.08
N VAL A 69 17.51 12.06 -6.50
CA VAL A 69 17.74 12.28 -5.06
C VAL A 69 17.37 13.70 -4.65
N ALA A 70 17.77 14.71 -5.43
CA ALA A 70 17.49 16.11 -5.10
C ALA A 70 15.98 16.40 -5.04
N VAL A 71 15.21 15.85 -5.97
CA VAL A 71 13.74 15.96 -5.98
C VAL A 71 13.14 15.31 -4.73
N GLU A 72 13.60 14.12 -4.36
CA GLU A 72 13.09 13.38 -3.20
C GLU A 72 13.40 14.10 -1.87
N ILE A 73 14.62 14.62 -1.73
CA ILE A 73 15.03 15.38 -0.54
C ILE A 73 14.15 16.62 -0.35
N GLU A 74 13.83 17.34 -1.43
CA GLU A 74 12.94 18.50 -1.34
C GLU A 74 11.52 18.11 -0.91
N GLU A 75 11.03 16.93 -1.31
CA GLU A 75 9.74 16.43 -0.82
C GLU A 75 9.77 16.11 0.68
N TYR A 76 10.84 15.48 1.17
CA TYR A 76 11.06 15.24 2.60
C TYR A 76 11.08 16.54 3.42
N LYS A 77 11.89 17.52 3.01
CA LYS A 77 12.05 18.81 3.72
C LYS A 77 10.75 19.58 3.85
N ARG A 78 9.84 19.45 2.87
CA ARG A 78 8.54 20.13 2.90
C ARG A 78 7.63 19.64 4.02
N THR A 79 7.97 18.52 4.66
CA THR A 79 7.12 17.82 5.63
C THR A 79 7.72 17.75 7.04
N ALA A 80 8.99 18.14 7.20
CA ALA A 80 9.62 18.42 8.48
C ALA A 80 9.19 19.80 9.01
#